data_AF-A0A3B0UMK1-F1
#
_entry.id   AF-A0A3B0UMK1-F1
#
_cell.length_a   1.000
_cell.length_b   1.000
_cell.length_c   1.000
_cell.angle_alpha   90.00
_cell.angle_beta   90.00
_cell.angle_gamma   90.00
#
_symmetry.space_group_name_H-M   'P 1'
#
loop_
_entity.id
_entity.type
_entity.pdbx_description
1 polymer ?
#
loop_
_entity_poly.entity_id
_entity_poly.type
_entity_poly.pdbx_seq_one_letter_code
_entity_poly.pdbx_strand_id
1 'polypeptide(L)'
;MKLTYKKISIFVIAGVAYIVGQYFSGVWWPRTTWPFQCHLIISKMGTYCNPVFIDTFGWPLIILGQSLAIVAIILVFANASIFKKWFRFSLYYIPIATALTFWMYPIKNILVGIVPISRGVYLFGNLYAIITAFI
;
A
#
# COMPACT_ATOMS: atom_id res chain seq x y z
N MET A 1 -21.75 -0.77 15.97
CA MET A 1 -21.49 -1.12 14.55
C MET A 1 -21.38 -2.63 14.40
N LYS A 2 -22.19 -3.27 13.53
CA LYS A 2 -22.16 -4.73 13.32
C LYS A 2 -20.79 -5.19 12.79
N LEU A 3 -20.37 -6.41 13.13
CA LEU A 3 -19.09 -7.00 12.70
C LEU A 3 -18.92 -6.97 11.18
N THR A 4 -20.00 -7.21 10.43
CA THR A 4 -20.02 -7.15 8.97
C THR A 4 -19.56 -5.81 8.42
N TYR A 5 -20.05 -4.69 8.97
CA TYR A 5 -19.62 -3.36 8.52
C TYR A 5 -18.14 -3.10 8.80
N LYS A 6 -17.61 -3.63 9.92
CA LYS A 6 -16.18 -3.51 10.25
C LYS A 6 -15.31 -4.30 9.28
N LYS A 7 -15.79 -5.45 8.78
CA LYS A 7 -15.08 -6.24 7.76
C LYS A 7 -15.11 -5.54 6.40
N ILE A 8 -16.30 -5.05 6.01
CA ILE A 8 -16.49 -4.29 4.76
C ILE A 8 -15.59 -3.05 4.73
N SER A 9 -15.46 -2.32 5.84
CA SER A 9 -14.59 -1.14 5.87
C SER A 9 -13.13 -1.46 5.55
N ILE A 10 -12.62 -2.64 5.88
CA ILE A 10 -11.23 -3.02 5.56
C ILE A 10 -11.08 -3.20 4.04
N PHE A 11 -12.05 -3.84 3.38
CA PHE A 11 -12.08 -3.93 1.91
C PHE A 11 -12.14 -2.56 1.25
N VAL A 12 -12.97 -1.66 1.77
CA VAL A 12 -13.07 -0.29 1.25
C VAL A 12 -11.73 0.43 1.39
N ILE A 13 -11.07 0.35 2.55
CA ILE A 13 -9.76 0.97 2.78
C ILE A 13 -8.71 0.37 1.84
N ALA A 14 -8.69 -0.94 1.65
CA ALA A 14 -7.79 -1.63 0.72
C ALA A 14 -8.00 -1.15 -0.73
N GLY A 15 -9.25 -1.07 -1.17
CA GLY A 15 -9.62 -0.60 -2.50
C GLY A 15 -9.24 0.87 -2.73
N VAL A 16 -9.52 1.74 -1.76
CA VAL A 16 -9.13 3.16 -1.82
C VAL A 16 -7.61 3.30 -1.90
N ALA A 17 -6.86 2.60 -1.05
CA ALA A 17 -5.39 2.64 -1.08
C ALA A 17 -4.85 2.19 -2.45
N TYR A 18 -5.39 1.11 -3.01
CA TYR A 18 -4.99 0.60 -4.31
C TYR A 18 -5.29 1.58 -5.45
N ILE A 19 -6.51 2.15 -5.50
CA ILE A 19 -6.92 3.10 -6.54
C ILE A 19 -6.08 4.38 -6.47
N VAL A 20 -5.88 4.92 -5.26
CA VAL A 20 -5.05 6.11 -5.06
C VAL A 20 -3.59 5.82 -5.45
N GLY A 21 -3.09 4.62 -5.13
CA GLY A 21 -1.77 4.17 -5.57
C GLY A 21 -1.64 4.09 -7.09
N GLN A 22 -2.64 3.56 -7.79
CA GLN A 22 -2.65 3.53 -9.26
C GLN A 22 -2.67 4.94 -9.87
N TYR A 23 -3.44 5.84 -9.28
CA TYR A 23 -3.47 7.26 -9.69
C TYR A 23 -2.08 7.89 -9.59
N PHE A 24 -1.41 7.75 -8.44
CA PHE A 24 -0.06 8.29 -8.21
C PHE A 24 1.06 7.50 -8.91
N SER A 25 0.73 6.36 -9.52
CA SER A 25 1.67 5.61 -10.35
C SER A 25 1.59 5.98 -11.84
N GLY A 26 0.63 6.82 -12.24
CA GLY A 26 0.53 7.27 -13.64
C GLY A 26 -0.15 6.32 -14.59
N VAL A 27 -0.62 5.17 -14.09
CA VAL A 27 -1.18 4.09 -14.92
C VAL A 27 -2.41 4.55 -15.69
N TRP A 28 -3.14 5.54 -15.17
CA TRP A 28 -4.39 6.04 -15.74
C TRP A 28 -4.17 7.20 -16.72
N TRP A 29 -2.94 7.69 -16.84
CA TRP A 29 -2.62 8.91 -17.56
C TRP A 29 -1.79 8.62 -18.81
N PRO A 30 -2.38 8.67 -20.01
CA PRO A 30 -1.61 8.62 -21.25
C PRO A 30 -0.75 9.87 -21.39
N ARG A 31 0.54 9.68 -21.70
CA ARG A 31 1.67 10.60 -22.07
C ARG A 31 1.66 12.09 -21.67
N THR A 32 0.54 12.80 -21.67
CA THR A 32 0.44 14.27 -21.61
C THR A 32 -0.72 14.79 -20.75
N THR A 33 -1.61 13.95 -20.22
CA THR A 33 -2.80 14.42 -19.49
C THR A 33 -2.61 14.50 -17.99
N TRP A 34 -1.46 14.10 -17.45
CA TRP A 34 -1.24 14.18 -16.01
C TRP A 34 -0.80 15.59 -15.60
N PRO A 35 -1.50 16.26 -14.66
CA PRO A 35 -1.10 17.56 -14.09
C PRO A 35 0.30 17.69 -13.46
N PHE A 36 1.05 16.61 -13.25
CA PHE A 36 2.34 16.66 -12.54
C PHE A 36 3.52 16.31 -13.46
N GLN A 37 4.72 16.80 -13.10
CA GLN A 37 5.95 16.47 -13.83
C GLN A 37 6.17 14.96 -13.90
N CYS A 38 6.39 14.45 -15.11
CA CYS A 38 6.74 13.06 -15.33
C CYS A 38 7.86 12.89 -16.34
N HIS A 39 8.69 11.87 -16.11
CA HIS A 39 9.68 11.42 -17.06
C HIS A 39 9.05 10.42 -18.01
N LEU A 40 9.18 10.67 -19.30
CA LEU A 40 8.65 9.78 -20.32
C LEU A 40 9.57 8.57 -20.43
N ILE A 41 9.05 7.37 -20.11
CA ILE A 41 9.79 6.11 -20.21
C ILE A 41 9.26 5.32 -21.40
N ILE A 42 10.18 4.83 -22.23
CA ILE A 42 9.88 3.98 -23.38
C ILE A 42 10.29 2.56 -23.02
N SER A 43 9.31 1.65 -22.94
CA SER A 43 9.54 0.23 -22.65
C SER A 43 8.91 -0.67 -23.72
N LYS A 44 9.18 -1.98 -23.65
CA LYS A 44 8.53 -3.00 -24.50
C LYS A 44 7.01 -3.06 -24.32
N MET A 45 6.48 -2.60 -23.19
CA MET A 45 5.04 -2.54 -22.90
C MET A 45 4.38 -1.25 -23.41
N GLY A 46 5.15 -0.38 -24.09
CA GLY A 46 4.71 0.92 -24.56
C GLY A 46 5.41 2.06 -23.82
N THR A 47 4.96 3.28 -24.13
CA THR A 47 5.47 4.52 -23.56
C THR A 47 4.56 4.98 -22.44
N TYR A 48 5.10 5.15 -21.23
CA TYR A 48 4.35 5.59 -20.06
C TYR A 48 5.01 6.79 -19.38
N CYS A 49 4.17 7.55 -18.68
CA CYS A 49 4.55 8.71 -17.89
C CYS A 49 5.01 8.20 -16.51
N ASN A 50 6.29 8.41 -16.18
CA ASN A 50 6.89 8.01 -14.91
C ASN A 50 6.92 9.21 -13.94
N PRO A 51 5.93 9.33 -13.07
CA PRO A 51 5.83 10.46 -12.16
C PRO A 51 6.90 10.36 -11.08
N VAL A 52 7.30 11.51 -10.55
CA VAL A 52 8.13 11.59 -9.34
C VAL A 52 7.48 10.84 -8.16
N PHE A 53 6.15 10.71 -8.19
CA PHE A 53 5.36 10.06 -7.15
C PHE A 53 5.30 8.53 -7.25
N ILE A 54 5.80 7.91 -8.31
CA ILE A 54 5.62 6.47 -8.53
C ILE A 54 6.28 5.64 -7.42
N ASP A 55 7.52 5.98 -7.08
CA ASP A 55 8.33 5.21 -6.12
C ASP A 55 8.15 5.71 -4.68
N THR A 56 7.59 6.91 -4.51
CA THR A 56 7.37 7.54 -3.20
C THR A 56 5.97 7.28 -2.66
N PHE A 57 4.93 7.32 -3.50
CA PHE A 57 3.53 7.13 -3.07
C PHE A 57 2.80 6.05 -3.87
N GLY A 58 2.98 6.00 -5.19
CA GLY A 58 2.25 5.11 -6.09
C GLY A 58 2.41 3.63 -5.74
N TRP A 59 3.62 3.09 -5.91
CA TRP A 59 3.95 1.71 -5.59
C TRP A 59 3.70 1.34 -4.12
N PRO A 60 4.13 2.14 -3.13
CA PRO A 60 3.82 1.87 -1.73
C PRO A 60 2.32 1.71 -1.46
N LEU A 61 1.47 2.58 -1.99
CA LEU A 61 0.01 2.51 -1.80
C LEU A 61 -0.62 1.31 -2.50
N ILE A 62 -0.13 0.95 -3.69
CA ILE A 62 -0.55 -0.28 -4.40
C ILE A 62 -0.26 -1.51 -3.54
N ILE A 63 0.98 -1.62 -3.04
CA ILE A 63 1.41 -2.76 -2.21
C ILE A 63 0.63 -2.81 -0.89
N LEU A 64 0.39 -1.66 -0.27
CA LEU A 64 -0.44 -1.54 0.93
C LEU A 64 -1.87 -2.02 0.66
N GLY A 65 -2.48 -1.55 -0.45
CA GLY A 65 -3.82 -1.95 -0.87
C GLY A 65 -3.94 -3.45 -1.08
N GLN A 66 -2.97 -4.06 -1.77
CA GLN A 66 -2.91 -5.51 -1.98
C GLN A 66 -2.77 -6.28 -0.65
N SER A 67 -1.85 -5.85 0.22
CA SER A 67 -1.64 -6.48 1.53
C SER A 67 -2.90 -6.41 2.41
N LEU A 68 -3.58 -5.25 2.42
CA LEU A 68 -4.83 -5.06 3.14
C LEU A 68 -5.98 -5.89 2.54
N ALA A 69 -6.00 -6.11 1.22
CA ALA A 69 -7.00 -6.96 0.59
C ALA A 69 -6.83 -8.43 1.02
N ILE A 70 -5.59 -8.93 1.09
CA ILE A 70 -5.30 -10.29 1.61
C ILE A 70 -5.78 -10.40 3.06
N VAL A 71 -5.43 -9.42 3.90
CA VAL A 71 -5.88 -9.33 5.30
C VAL A 71 -7.40 -9.29 5.40
N ALA A 72 -8.06 -8.52 4.54
CA ALA A 72 -9.52 -8.42 4.52
C ALA A 72 -10.16 -9.79 4.21
N ILE A 73 -9.62 -10.54 3.24
CA ILE A 73 -10.07 -11.89 2.89
C ILE A 73 -9.93 -12.84 4.09
N ILE A 74 -8.79 -12.83 4.77
CA ILE A 74 -8.57 -13.65 5.98
C ILE A 74 -9.63 -13.31 7.05
N LEU A 75 -9.87 -12.02 7.28
CA LEU A 75 -10.81 -11.55 8.29
C LEU A 75 -12.28 -11.79 7.95
N VAL A 76 -12.64 -12.11 6.70
CA VAL A 76 -13.99 -12.57 6.36
C VAL A 76 -14.37 -13.77 7.22
N PHE A 77 -13.44 -14.68 7.46
CA PHE A 77 -13.65 -15.90 8.24
C PHE A 77 -13.48 -15.71 9.76
N ALA A 78 -12.94 -14.57 10.20
CA ALA A 78 -12.69 -14.30 11.61
C ALA A 78 -14.00 -14.10 12.41
N ASN A 79 -14.07 -14.69 13.61
CA ASN A 79 -15.13 -14.42 14.57
C ASN A 79 -14.93 -13.05 15.27
N ALA A 80 -15.91 -12.60 16.05
CA ALA A 80 -15.84 -11.29 16.72
C ALA A 80 -14.68 -11.15 17.72
N SER A 81 -14.28 -12.26 18.37
CA SER A 81 -13.19 -12.29 19.35
C SER A 81 -11.82 -12.12 18.66
N ILE A 82 -11.60 -12.89 17.59
CA ILE A 82 -10.41 -12.82 16.72
C ILE A 82 -10.30 -11.42 16.12
N PHE A 83 -11.40 -10.88 15.58
CA PHE A 83 -11.41 -9.53 15.02
C PHE A 83 -10.99 -8.46 16.06
N LYS A 84 -11.44 -8.60 17.32
CA LYS A 84 -11.05 -7.67 18.39
C LYS A 84 -9.56 -7.80 18.74
N LYS A 85 -9.01 -9.01 18.77
CA LYS A 85 -7.57 -9.26 18.98
C LYS A 85 -6.75 -8.65 17.84
N TRP A 86 -7.12 -8.96 16.60
CA TRP A 86 -6.49 -8.41 15.40
C TRP A 86 -6.55 -6.88 15.36
N PHE A 87 -7.68 -6.28 15.74
CA PHE A 87 -7.81 -4.82 15.75
C PHE A 87 -6.85 -4.17 16.76
N ARG A 88 -6.72 -4.75 17.96
CA ARG A 88 -5.73 -4.30 18.96
C ARG A 88 -4.31 -4.46 18.44
N PHE A 89 -3.98 -5.60 17.84
CA PHE A 89 -2.68 -5.82 17.21
C PHE A 89 -2.38 -4.76 16.14
N SER A 90 -3.34 -4.49 15.26
CA SER A 90 -3.20 -3.54 14.15
C SER A 90 -2.97 -2.11 14.64
N LEU A 91 -3.61 -1.70 15.74
CA LEU A 91 -3.41 -0.39 16.35
C LEU A 91 -1.97 -0.12 16.77
N TYR A 92 -1.21 -1.15 17.15
CA TYR A 92 0.21 -1.02 17.51
C TYR A 92 1.13 -1.31 16.34
N TYR A 93 0.84 -2.36 15.58
CA TYR A 93 1.69 -2.80 14.48
C TYR A 93 1.79 -1.75 13.37
N ILE A 94 0.67 -1.15 12.95
CA ILE A 94 0.65 -0.22 11.81
C ILE A 94 1.52 1.02 12.08
N PRO A 95 1.38 1.74 13.22
CA PRO A 95 2.25 2.88 13.51
C PRO A 95 3.74 2.50 13.60
N ILE A 96 4.06 1.37 14.23
CA ILE A 96 5.45 0.91 14.39
C ILE A 96 6.06 0.55 13.03
N ALA A 97 5.34 -0.23 12.22
CA ALA A 97 5.77 -0.61 10.88
C ALA A 97 5.94 0.61 9.96
N THR A 98 5.06 1.61 10.09
CA THR A 98 5.14 2.86 9.35
C THR A 98 6.39 3.64 9.75
N ALA A 99 6.64 3.81 11.05
CA ALA A 99 7.82 4.50 11.56
C ALA A 99 9.12 3.80 11.13
N LEU A 100 9.18 2.46 11.24
CA LEU A 100 10.32 1.67 10.77
C LEU A 100 10.51 1.79 9.25
N THR A 101 9.42 1.83 8.48
CA THR A 101 9.49 2.02 7.02
C THR A 101 10.14 3.36 6.68
N PHE A 102 9.71 4.46 7.30
CA PHE A 102 10.32 5.77 7.06
C PHE A 102 11.75 5.89 7.57
N TRP A 103 12.06 5.21 8.67
CA TRP A 103 13.41 5.19 9.24
C TRP A 103 14.41 4.42 8.38
N MET A 104 14.02 3.22 7.90
CA MET A 104 14.87 2.35 7.08
C MET A 104 14.92 2.78 5.61
N TYR A 105 13.84 3.37 5.10
CA TYR A 105 13.68 3.78 3.70
C TYR A 105 13.29 5.26 3.62
N PRO A 106 14.20 6.20 3.90
CA PRO A 106 13.87 7.63 3.90
C PRO A 106 13.54 8.14 2.49
N ILE A 107 12.53 9.02 2.38
CA ILE A 107 12.22 9.76 1.15
C ILE A 107 13.40 10.70 0.86
N LYS A 108 14.17 10.47 -0.21
CA LYS A 108 15.11 11.47 -0.74
C LYS A 108 14.83 11.77 -2.21
N ASN A 109 14.99 13.05 -2.56
CA ASN A 109 14.82 13.58 -3.90
C ASN A 109 15.89 13.00 -4.86
N ILE A 110 15.46 12.07 -5.72
CA ILE A 110 15.85 11.77 -7.13
C ILE A 110 17.34 11.56 -7.50
N LEU A 111 18.35 12.05 -6.77
CA LEU A 111 19.72 12.15 -7.29
C LEU A 111 20.73 11.11 -6.78
N VAL A 112 20.38 10.27 -5.80
CA VAL A 112 21.30 9.25 -5.29
C VAL A 112 20.52 7.95 -5.13
N GLY A 113 20.97 6.88 -5.77
CA GLY A 113 20.32 5.56 -5.76
C GLY A 113 20.02 5.11 -4.33
N ILE A 114 18.75 5.16 -3.96
CA ILE A 114 18.25 4.80 -2.65
C ILE A 114 17.16 3.75 -2.83
N VAL A 115 17.08 2.84 -1.86
CA VAL A 115 16.13 1.75 -1.85
C VAL A 115 14.71 2.30 -1.68
N PRO A 116 13.76 1.96 -2.58
CA PRO A 116 12.45 2.60 -2.58
C PRO A 116 11.61 2.15 -1.37
N ILE A 117 10.78 3.06 -0.86
CA ILE A 117 9.87 2.85 0.29
C ILE A 117 8.94 1.66 0.08
N SER A 118 8.64 1.35 -1.19
CA SER A 118 7.90 0.17 -1.60
C SER A 118 8.48 -1.13 -1.01
N ARG A 119 9.81 -1.23 -0.82
CA ARG A 119 10.44 -2.39 -0.17
C ARG A 119 10.10 -2.51 1.31
N GLY A 120 10.04 -1.39 2.03
CA GLY A 120 9.60 -1.38 3.42
C GLY A 120 8.14 -1.79 3.55
N VAL A 121 7.26 -1.19 2.74
CA VAL A 121 5.82 -1.54 2.73
C VAL A 121 5.61 -3.00 2.34
N TYR A 122 6.38 -3.54 1.39
CA TYR A 122 6.32 -4.96 1.03
C TYR A 122 6.75 -5.87 2.18
N LEU A 123 7.90 -5.58 2.81
CA LEU A 123 8.42 -6.37 3.92
C LEU A 123 7.43 -6.42 5.10
N PHE A 124 6.99 -5.25 5.56
CA PHE A 124 6.10 -5.15 6.71
C PHE A 124 4.64 -5.51 6.38
N GLY A 125 4.20 -5.30 5.13
CA GLY A 125 2.86 -5.69 4.66
C GLY A 125 2.70 -7.22 4.57
N ASN A 126 3.71 -7.93 4.06
CA ASN A 126 3.71 -9.39 4.03
C ASN A 126 3.73 -9.98 5.44
N LEU A 127 4.58 -9.45 6.32
CA LEU A 127 4.64 -9.90 7.72
C LEU A 127 3.31 -9.64 8.44
N TYR A 128 2.64 -8.53 8.14
CA TYR A 128 1.32 -8.21 8.67
C TYR A 128 0.24 -9.21 8.22
N ALA A 129 0.25 -9.59 6.94
CA ALA A 129 -0.68 -10.58 6.39
C ALA A 129 -0.44 -11.97 7.01
N ILE A 130 0.82 -12.38 7.16
CA ILE A 130 1.21 -13.64 7.81
C ILE A 130 0.73 -13.66 9.25
N ILE A 131 1.05 -12.64 10.06
CA ILE A 131 0.63 -12.58 11.46
C ILE A 131 -0.90 -12.59 11.56
N THR A 132 -1.60 -11.88 10.67
CA THR A 132 -3.06 -11.88 10.64
C THR A 132 -3.64 -13.28 10.42
N ALA A 133 -3.00 -14.13 9.62
CA ALA A 133 -3.45 -15.50 9.39
C ALA A 133 -3.31 -16.41 10.64
N PHE A 134 -2.43 -16.05 11.59
CA PHE A 134 -2.17 -16.81 12.82
C PHE A 134 -2.91 -16.31 14.06
N ILE A 135 -3.64 -15.18 13.97
CA ILE A 135 -4.45 -14.59 15.07
C ILE A 135 -5.85 -15.22 15.10
#